data_AF-A0A6B2MD87-F1
#
_entry.id   AF-A0A6B2MD87-F1
#
_cell.length_a   1.000
_cell.length_b   1.000
_cell.length_c   1.000
_cell.angle_alpha   90.00
_cell.angle_beta   90.00
_cell.angle_gamma   90.00
#
_symmetry.space_group_name_H-M   'P 1'
#
loop_
_entity.id
_entity.type
_entity.pdbx_description
1 polymer ?
#
loop_
_entity_poly.entity_id
_entity_poly.type
_entity_poly.pdbx_seq_one_letter_code
_entity_poly.pdbx_strand_id
1 'polypeptide(L)' 'MPVITARNLPDEVHRALRIRAARHGRSTDAEVRGILEQAVLPGGRLELGTLLAEIGREAGDVDIGVLRDEMPTGPMSFE' A
#
# COMPACT_ATOMS: atom_id res chain seq x y z
N MET A 1 -7.87 13.57 -2.61
CA MET A 1 -6.75 12.87 -3.27
C MET A 1 -5.49 13.72 -3.11
N PRO A 2 -4.34 13.13 -2.72
CA PRO A 2 -3.08 13.87 -2.70
C PRO A 2 -2.67 14.27 -4.12
N VAL A 3 -2.06 15.45 -4.27
CA VAL A 3 -1.60 16.00 -5.55
C VAL A 3 -0.12 16.36 -5.44
N ILE A 4 0.67 15.97 -6.44
CA ILE A 4 2.11 16.28 -6.53
C ILE A 4 2.35 17.04 -7.84
N THR A 5 3.06 18.17 -7.76
CA THR A 5 3.45 18.96 -8.93
C THR A 5 4.96 18.92 -9.11
N ALA A 6 5.43 18.30 -10.19
CA ALA A 6 6.83 18.34 -10.59
C ALA A 6 7.12 19.60 -11.42
N ARG A 7 7.93 20.51 -10.90
CA ARG A 7 8.33 21.75 -11.61
C ARG A 7 9.66 21.56 -12.33
N ASN A 8 9.85 22.28 -13.43
CA ASN A 8 11.07 22.27 -14.24
C ASN A 8 11.49 20.87 -14.73
N LEU A 9 10.51 20.02 -15.08
CA LEU A 9 10.79 18.71 -15.65
C LEU A 9 11.37 18.89 -17.06
N PRO A 10 12.55 18.32 -17.37
CA PRO A 10 13.11 18.41 -18.72
C PRO A 10 12.14 17.89 -19.78
N ASP A 11 12.04 18.57 -20.92
CA ASP A 11 11.12 18.22 -22.00
C ASP A 11 11.31 16.79 -22.51
N GLU A 12 12.56 16.33 -22.55
CA GLU A 12 12.90 14.96 -22.93
C GLU A 12 12.27 13.92 -21.98
N VAL A 13 12.23 14.21 -20.68
CA VAL A 13 11.64 13.33 -19.66
C VAL A 13 10.13 13.31 -19.81
N HIS A 14 9.51 14.47 -19.99
CA HIS A 14 8.07 14.55 -20.24
C HIS A 14 7.66 13.78 -21.51
N ARG A 15 8.44 13.91 -22.59
CA ARG A 15 8.20 13.17 -23.83
C ARG A 15 8.39 11.67 -23.64
N ALA A 16 9.43 11.24 -22.93
CA ALA A 16 9.67 9.83 -22.63
C ALA A 16 8.52 9.23 -21.80
N LEU A 17 8.03 9.95 -20.78
CA LEU A 17 6.87 9.55 -19.98
C LEU A 17 5.62 9.40 -20.85
N ARG A 18 5.35 10.34 -21.76
CA ARG A 18 4.20 10.26 -22.67
C ARG A 18 4.27 9.05 -23.61
N ILE A 19 5.45 8.76 -24.15
CA ILE A 19 5.66 7.58 -25.02
C ILE A 19 5.49 6.29 -24.21
N ARG A 20 6.03 6.22 -22.99
CA ARG A 20 5.89 5.06 -22.10
C ARG A 20 4.43 4.83 -21.70
N ALA A 21 3.70 5.89 -21.36
CA ALA A 21 2.27 5.83 -21.04
C ALA A 21 1.44 5.29 -22.21
N ALA A 22 1.69 5.77 -23.43
CA ALA A 22 1.04 5.27 -24.63
C ALA A 22 1.31 3.78 -24.88
N ARG A 23 2.55 3.32 -24.65
CA ARG A 23 2.91 1.89 -24.74
C ARG A 23 2.17 1.01 -23.74
N HIS A 24 1.88 1.54 -22.55
CA HIS A 24 1.12 0.85 -21.52
C HIS A 24 -0.39 1.07 -21.61
N GLY A 25 -0.88 1.80 -22.62
CA GLY A 25 -2.32 2.06 -22.81
C GLY A 25 -2.95 2.91 -21.71
N ARG A 26 -2.19 3.78 -21.04
CA ARG A 26 -2.67 4.65 -19.95
C ARG A 26 -2.25 6.10 -20.12
N SER A 27 -2.86 7.00 -19.33
CA SER A 27 -2.51 8.43 -19.35
C SER A 27 -1.11 8.67 -18.76
N THR A 28 -0.49 9.80 -19.11
CA THR A 28 0.82 10.20 -18.55
C THR A 28 0.77 10.29 -17.02
N ASP A 29 -0.29 10.84 -16.45
CA ASP A 29 -0.47 10.92 -14.99
C ASP A 29 -0.61 9.55 -14.33
N ALA A 30 -1.33 8.62 -14.99
CA ALA A 30 -1.39 7.25 -14.53
C ALA A 30 0.00 6.59 -14.58
N GLU A 31 0.78 6.87 -15.65
CA GLU A 31 2.16 6.40 -15.79
C GLU A 31 3.06 6.87 -14.65
N VAL A 32 3.05 8.18 -14.39
CA VAL A 32 3.81 8.81 -13.30
C VAL A 32 3.42 8.20 -11.95
N ARG A 33 2.11 8.04 -11.69
CA ARG A 33 1.64 7.42 -10.45
C ARG A 33 2.18 6.00 -10.29
N GLY A 34 2.10 5.16 -11.32
CA GLY A 34 2.61 3.79 -11.25
C GLY A 34 4.13 3.71 -11.06
N ILE A 35 4.90 4.65 -11.66
CA ILE A 35 6.34 4.73 -11.42
C ILE A 35 6.63 5.09 -9.96
N LEU A 36 5.92 6.07 -9.41
CA LEU A 36 6.08 6.46 -8.01
C LEU A 36 5.72 5.30 -7.08
N GLU A 37 4.59 4.63 -7.30
CA GLU A 37 4.17 3.45 -6.53
C GLU A 37 5.26 2.37 -6.54
N GLN A 38 5.78 1.99 -7.71
CA GLN A 38 6.85 0.99 -7.82
C GLN A 38 8.16 1.43 -7.17
N ALA A 39 8.47 2.72 -7.18
CA ALA A 39 9.71 3.25 -6.61
C ALA A 39 9.66 3.39 -5.08
N VAL A 40 8.49 3.71 -4.52
CA VAL A 40 8.35 4.01 -3.08
C VAL A 40 7.74 2.87 -2.27
N LEU A 41 6.96 1.99 -2.90
CA LEU A 41 6.42 0.81 -2.26
C LEU A 41 7.46 -0.31 -2.40
N PRO A 42 8.06 -0.81 -1.30
CA PRO A 42 8.98 -1.92 -1.39
C PRO A 42 8.24 -3.11 -2.02
N GLY A 43 8.84 -3.72 -3.05
CA GLY A 43 8.34 -4.96 -3.62
C GLY A 43 8.17 -5.98 -2.50
N GLY A 44 6.94 -6.44 -2.27
CA GLY A 44 6.64 -7.35 -1.17
C GLY A 44 6.18 -6.71 0.13
N ARG A 45 5.69 -5.46 0.13
CA ARG A 45 4.84 -5.00 1.25
C ARG A 45 3.64 -5.94 1.33
N LEU A 46 3.69 -6.85 2.29
CA LEU A 46 2.57 -7.73 2.61
C LEU A 46 1.39 -6.82 2.96
N GLU A 47 0.33 -6.87 2.16
CA GLU A 47 -0.93 -6.24 2.53
C GLU A 47 -1.55 -7.07 3.65
N LEU A 48 -0.98 -6.98 4.86
CA LEU A 48 -1.31 -7.86 5.97
C LEU A 48 -2.83 -7.89 6.23
N GLY A 49 -3.50 -6.74 6.12
CA GLY A 49 -4.96 -6.66 6.22
C GLY A 49 -5.68 -7.43 5.11
N THR A 50 -5.26 -7.29 3.85
CA THR A 50 -5.81 -8.05 2.72
C THR A 50 -5.58 -9.55 2.90
N LEU A 51 -4.36 -9.95 3.28
CA LEU A 51 -4.02 -11.35 3.54
C LEU A 51 -4.85 -11.94 4.69
N LEU A 52 -4.98 -11.22 5.81
CA LEU A 52 -5.81 -11.66 6.93
C LEU A 52 -7.29 -11.75 6.54
N ALA A 53 -7.78 -10.84 5.70
CA ALA A 53 -9.15 -10.89 5.19
C ALA A 53 -9.37 -12.08 4.24
N GLU A 54 -8.38 -12.44 3.42
CA GLU A 54 -8.42 -13.65 2.60
C GLU A 54 -8.48 -14.92 3.45
N ILE A 55 -7.61 -15.02 4.46
CA ILE A 55 -7.61 -16.13 5.42
C ILE A 55 -8.98 -16.23 6.12
N GLY A 56 -9.55 -15.11 6.57
CA GLY A 56 -10.87 -15.08 7.20
C GLY A 56 -11.98 -15.60 6.28
N ARG A 57 -11.98 -15.20 5.01
CA ARG A 57 -12.96 -15.67 4.01
C ARG A 57 -12.84 -17.16 3.71
N GLU A 58 -11.61 -17.67 3.57
CA GLU A 58 -11.37 -19.11 3.36
C GLU A 58 -11.81 -19.95 4.56
N ALA A 59 -11.64 -19.42 5.77
CA ALA A 59 -12.12 -20.02 7.01
C ALA A 59 -13.65 -19.85 7.25
N GLY A 60 -14.37 -19.19 6.35
CA GLY A 60 -15.83 -19.04 6.41
C GLY A 60 -16.33 -17.79 7.16
N ASP A 61 -15.56 -16.70 7.14
CA ASP A 61 -15.78 -15.46 7.92
C ASP A 61 -15.90 -15.74 9.43
N VAL A 62 -14.75 -15.64 10.10
CA VAL A 62 -14.61 -15.99 11.52
C VAL A 62 -14.86 -14.79 12.42
N ASP A 63 -15.83 -14.89 13.32
CA ASP A 63 -15.91 -14.05 14.51
C ASP A 63 -15.03 -14.64 15.62
N ILE A 64 -13.96 -13.93 15.98
CA ILE A 64 -12.99 -14.39 16.96
C ILE A 64 -13.58 -14.05 18.34
N GLY A 65 -14.39 -14.95 18.89
CA GLY A 65 -15.06 -14.83 20.20
C GLY A 65 -14.12 -14.82 21.43
N VAL A 66 -12.88 -14.37 21.25
CA VAL A 66 -11.90 -14.17 22.31
C VAL A 66 -12.23 -12.86 23.02
N LEU A 67 -12.74 -12.98 24.23
CA LEU A 67 -12.95 -11.84 25.10
C LEU A 67 -11.61 -11.38 25.67
N ARG A 68 -11.41 -10.06 25.68
CA ARG A 68 -10.26 -9.46 26.35
C ARG A 68 -10.40 -9.69 27.86
N ASP A 69 -9.34 -10.18 28.49
CA ASP A 69 -9.27 -10.13 29.95
C ASP A 69 -9.20 -8.66 30.41
N GLU A 70 -10.21 -8.25 31.17
CA GLU A 70 -10.32 -6.90 31.71
C GLU A 70 -9.65 -6.78 33.09
N MET A 71 -9.15 -7.88 33.66
CA MET A 71 -8.44 -7.82 34.92
C MET A 71 -7.19 -6.94 34.78
N PRO A 72 -6.99 -5.97 35.69
CA PRO A 72 -5.76 -5.20 35.72
C PRO A 72 -4.55 -6.13 35.83
N THR A 73 -3.53 -5.89 35.02
CA THR A 73 -2.26 -6.58 35.16
C THR A 73 -1.73 -6.35 36.57
N GLY A 74 -1.37 -7.44 37.27
CA GLY A 74 -0.72 -7.34 38.56
C GLY A 74 0.61 -6.58 38.48
N PRO A 75 1.11 -6.06 39.62
CA PRO A 75 2.41 -5.41 39.65
C PRO A 75 3.51 -6.36 39.15
N MET A 76 4.42 -5.83 38.35
CA MET A 76 5.60 -6.58 37.88
C MET A 76 6.51 -6.87 39.08
N SER A 77 6.83 -8.14 39.32
CA SER A 77 7.84 -8.55 40.29
C SER A 77 9.23 -8.41 39.67
N PHE A 78 10.19 -7.93 40.45
CA PHE A 78 11.59 -7.71 40.03
C PHE A 78 12.59 -8.53 40.86
N GLU A 79 12.20 -9.71 41.37
CA GLU A 79 13.18 -10.65 41.94
C GLU A 79 14.16 -11.17 40.87
#